data_AF-A0A9W3FHJ5-F1
#
_entry.id   AF-A0A9W3FHJ5-F1
#
_cell.length_a   1.000
_cell.length_b   1.000
_cell.length_c   1.000
_cell.angle_alpha   90.00
_cell.angle_beta   90.00
_cell.angle_gamma   90.00
#
_symmetry.space_group_name_H-M   'P 1'
#
loop_
_entity.id
_entity.type
_entity.pdbx_description
1 polymer ?
#
loop_
_entity_poly.entity_id
_entity_poly.type
_entity_poly.pdbx_seq_one_letter_code
_entity_poly.pdbx_strand_id
1 'polypeptide(L)'
;MTMNCVACWQGICREGSSFGICLMVFSRLDRILRRKIVAVQCRFNHIISRGSKLELPLWLAKGLFDNKRRILSVELPKIYQEGWRTVFSADANVVDLHKMGPHFYGFGSQLLHFDSPENADISQSLLQTFIGRFRRIMDSSQNAYNEDTSALVARLDEMERGLFQTGQKGLNDFQCWEKGQASQITASNLVQNYKKRKFTDMED
;
A
#
# COMPACT_ATOMS: atom_id res chain seq x y z
N MET A 1 5.37 1.30 -4.04
CA MET A 1 6.12 1.81 -2.87
C MET A 1 7.46 1.13 -2.77
N THR A 2 8.53 1.93 -2.71
CA THR A 2 9.91 1.49 -2.51
C THR A 2 10.29 1.57 -1.02
N MET A 3 11.36 0.87 -0.67
CA MET A 3 11.91 0.74 0.66
C MET A 3 13.40 1.00 0.60
N ASN A 4 13.85 1.91 1.46
CA ASN A 4 15.26 2.20 1.64
C ASN A 4 15.87 1.05 2.44
N CYS A 5 16.87 0.41 1.88
CA CYS A 5 17.49 -0.76 2.47
C CYS A 5 19.00 -0.72 2.33
N VAL A 6 19.71 -1.29 3.29
CA VAL A 6 21.16 -1.38 3.32
C VAL A 6 21.57 -2.83 3.16
N ALA A 7 22.40 -3.12 2.16
CA ALA A 7 22.91 -4.47 1.91
C ALA A 7 23.81 -4.92 3.08
N CYS A 8 23.50 -6.05 3.72
CA CYS A 8 24.19 -6.48 4.95
C CYS A 8 25.03 -7.77 4.80
N TRP A 9 24.95 -8.47 3.65
CA TRP A 9 25.63 -9.75 3.41
C TRP A 9 27.09 -9.75 3.85
N GLN A 10 27.43 -10.66 4.77
CA GLN A 10 28.78 -11.14 4.98
C GLN A 10 29.09 -12.14 3.88
N GLY A 11 30.17 -11.91 3.12
CA GLY A 11 30.47 -12.55 1.85
C GLY A 11 30.14 -14.04 1.78
N ILE A 12 29.18 -14.38 0.92
CA ILE A 12 29.06 -15.73 0.33
C ILE A 12 29.59 -15.63 -1.09
N CYS A 13 30.86 -15.32 -1.22
CA CYS A 13 31.61 -15.57 -2.44
C CYS A 13 32.85 -16.34 -2.00
N ARG A 14 32.79 -17.68 -2.03
CA ARG A 14 34.03 -18.45 -2.14
C ARG A 14 34.54 -18.19 -3.55
N GLU A 15 35.62 -17.44 -3.65
CA GLU A 15 36.41 -17.35 -4.88
C GLU A 15 36.79 -18.76 -5.33
N GLY A 16 36.53 -19.09 -6.60
CA GLY A 16 37.08 -20.30 -7.20
C GLY A 16 36.17 -21.16 -8.08
N SER A 17 35.04 -20.69 -8.62
CA SER A 17 34.31 -21.44 -9.66
C SER A 17 33.51 -20.49 -10.55
N SER A 18 33.74 -20.51 -11.87
CA SER A 18 33.02 -19.72 -12.91
C SER A 18 31.51 -20.00 -13.02
N PHE A 19 30.93 -20.72 -12.07
CA PHE A 19 29.49 -20.94 -11.92
C PHE A 19 29.13 -20.82 -10.45
N GLY A 20 28.99 -19.58 -9.96
CA GLY A 20 28.47 -19.30 -8.63
C GLY A 20 26.97 -19.52 -8.58
N ILE A 21 26.53 -20.72 -8.21
CA ILE A 21 25.12 -20.98 -7.87
C ILE A 21 24.85 -20.29 -6.54
N CYS A 22 24.17 -19.15 -6.56
CA CYS A 22 23.64 -18.50 -5.37
C CYS A 22 22.43 -19.30 -4.88
N LEU A 23 22.67 -20.28 -4.00
CA LEU A 23 21.62 -20.99 -3.27
C LEU A 23 21.01 -20.03 -2.23
N MET A 24 20.00 -19.25 -2.65
CA MET A 24 19.08 -18.61 -1.71
C MET A 24 18.23 -19.69 -1.06
N VAL A 25 18.53 -19.99 0.21
CA VAL A 25 17.73 -20.88 1.05
C VAL A 25 16.41 -20.19 1.39
N PHE A 26 15.35 -20.50 0.65
CA PHE A 26 13.97 -20.20 1.04
C PHE A 26 13.56 -21.08 2.22
N SER A 27 13.28 -20.49 3.39
CA SER A 27 12.78 -21.24 4.55
C SER A 27 11.25 -21.11 4.71
N ARG A 28 10.63 -22.30 4.70
CA ARG A 28 9.47 -22.74 5.52
C ARG A 28 8.01 -22.56 5.11
N LEU A 29 7.66 -21.91 4.00
CA LEU A 29 6.25 -21.88 3.54
C LEU A 29 5.96 -22.68 2.26
N ASP A 30 6.98 -23.29 1.65
CA ASP A 30 6.88 -23.84 0.29
C ASP A 30 6.85 -25.38 0.25
N ARG A 31 6.05 -26.01 1.12
CA ARG A 31 5.92 -27.48 1.15
C ARG A 31 4.77 -28.02 0.30
N ILE A 32 3.88 -27.16 -0.25
CA ILE A 32 2.65 -27.61 -0.92
C ILE A 32 2.61 -27.32 -2.43
N LEU A 33 3.30 -26.30 -2.95
CA LEU A 33 3.37 -26.06 -4.40
C LEU A 33 4.71 -26.51 -5.00
N ARG A 34 4.82 -27.81 -5.30
CA ARG A 34 5.74 -28.26 -6.36
C ARG A 34 5.24 -27.70 -7.69
N ARG A 35 5.66 -26.49 -8.10
CA ARG A 35 5.74 -26.12 -9.52
C ARG A 35 6.46 -24.78 -9.74
N LYS A 36 7.56 -24.89 -10.51
CA LYS A 36 8.38 -23.84 -11.12
C LYS A 36 9.15 -22.95 -10.14
N ILE A 37 10.35 -23.42 -9.81
CA ILE A 37 11.49 -22.55 -9.52
C ILE A 37 11.55 -21.52 -10.66
N VAL A 38 11.13 -20.29 -10.39
CA VAL A 38 11.55 -19.16 -11.22
C VAL A 38 12.99 -18.91 -10.81
N ALA A 39 13.92 -19.57 -11.51
CA ALA A 39 15.30 -19.16 -11.50
C ALA A 39 15.30 -17.77 -12.13
N VAL A 40 15.29 -16.73 -11.29
CA VAL A 40 15.65 -15.40 -11.76
C VAL A 40 17.12 -15.49 -12.11
N GLN A 41 17.40 -15.69 -13.40
CA GLN A 41 18.75 -15.62 -13.95
C GLN A 41 19.22 -14.17 -13.82
N CYS A 42 19.72 -13.80 -12.64
CA CYS A 42 20.37 -12.51 -12.43
C CYS A 42 21.71 -12.50 -13.17
N ARG A 43 21.70 -12.12 -14.47
CA ARG A 43 22.90 -11.65 -15.15
C ARG A 43 23.22 -10.24 -14.64
N PHE A 44 23.80 -10.15 -13.45
CA PHE A 44 24.41 -8.92 -12.94
C PHE A 44 25.90 -9.18 -12.71
N ASN A 45 26.73 -8.68 -13.63
CA ASN A 45 28.21 -8.77 -13.54
C ASN A 45 28.82 -7.72 -12.60
N HIS A 46 28.03 -7.12 -11.70
CA HIS A 46 28.53 -6.19 -10.69
C HIS A 46 28.05 -6.62 -9.30
N ILE A 47 29.01 -7.03 -8.47
CA ILE A 47 28.80 -7.37 -7.08
C ILE A 47 28.41 -6.09 -6.33
N ILE A 48 27.26 -6.10 -5.65
CA ILE A 48 26.85 -4.98 -4.80
C ILE A 48 27.66 -5.05 -3.50
N SER A 49 28.37 -3.96 -3.17
CA SER A 49 29.14 -3.87 -1.92
C SER A 49 28.24 -3.91 -0.69
N ARG A 50 28.76 -4.49 0.40
CA ARG A 50 28.13 -4.40 1.71
C ARG A 50 28.04 -2.92 2.14
N GLY A 51 26.93 -2.54 2.77
CA GLY A 51 26.67 -1.16 3.17
C GLY A 51 26.07 -0.28 2.06
N SER A 52 25.88 -0.80 0.85
CA SER A 52 25.21 -0.06 -0.22
C SER A 52 23.75 0.24 0.13
N LYS A 53 23.36 1.50 -0.03
CA LYS A 53 21.97 1.95 0.07
C LYS A 53 21.24 1.64 -1.23
N LEU A 54 20.15 0.89 -1.12
CA LEU A 54 19.34 0.40 -2.22
C LEU A 54 17.89 0.80 -2.00
N GLU A 55 17.23 1.21 -3.07
CA GLU A 55 15.78 1.40 -3.11
C GLU A 55 15.16 0.11 -3.66
N LEU A 56 14.52 -0.67 -2.79
CA LEU A 56 13.92 -1.96 -3.16
C LEU A 56 12.39 -1.91 -3.09
N PRO A 57 11.65 -2.59 -3.96
CA PRO A 57 10.22 -2.76 -3.76
C PRO A 57 9.92 -3.46 -2.43
N LEU A 58 8.85 -3.06 -1.74
CA LEU A 58 8.48 -3.63 -0.45
C LEU A 58 8.35 -5.16 -0.46
N TRP A 59 7.74 -5.73 -1.50
CA TRP A 59 7.56 -7.19 -1.63
C TRP A 59 8.90 -7.93 -1.68
N LEU A 60 9.91 -7.33 -2.31
CA LEU A 60 11.25 -7.91 -2.40
C LEU A 60 11.99 -7.75 -1.07
N ALA A 61 11.91 -6.56 -0.46
CA ALA A 61 12.50 -6.30 0.84
C ALA A 61 11.97 -7.29 1.89
N LYS A 62 10.67 -7.59 1.88
CA LYS A 62 10.05 -8.61 2.75
C LYS A 62 10.59 -10.01 2.55
N GLY A 63 10.78 -10.45 1.30
CA GLY A 63 11.31 -11.78 1.00
C GLY A 63 12.79 -11.94 1.36
N LEU A 64 13.55 -10.84 1.33
CA LEU A 64 14.98 -10.79 1.64
C LEU A 64 15.28 -10.49 3.11
N PHE A 65 14.30 -10.06 3.89
CA PHE A 65 14.48 -9.72 5.29
C PHE A 65 14.55 -10.98 6.18
N ASP A 66 15.45 -10.95 7.16
CA ASP A 66 15.60 -11.96 8.21
C ASP A 66 15.85 -11.20 9.52
N ASN A 67 15.33 -11.68 10.65
CA ASN A 67 15.48 -11.03 11.97
C ASN A 67 16.96 -10.86 12.35
N LYS A 68 17.83 -11.73 11.80
CA LYS A 68 19.29 -11.66 11.98
C LYS A 68 19.99 -10.67 11.06
N ARG A 69 19.24 -9.92 10.22
CA ARG A 69 19.73 -8.89 9.28
C ARG A 69 20.92 -9.36 8.42
N ARG A 70 20.86 -10.61 7.95
CA ARG A 70 21.96 -11.25 7.21
C ARG A 70 22.12 -10.70 5.80
N ILE A 71 21.00 -10.41 5.15
CA ILE A 71 20.91 -10.07 3.73
C ILE A 71 20.72 -8.57 3.58
N LEU A 72 19.76 -8.03 4.34
CA LEU A 72 19.26 -6.67 4.22
C LEU A 72 18.97 -6.10 5.60
N SER A 73 19.28 -4.83 5.80
CA SER A 73 18.74 -4.01 6.89
C SER A 73 17.79 -2.98 6.29
N VAL A 74 16.59 -2.85 6.84
CA VAL A 74 15.57 -1.91 6.34
C VAL A 74 15.67 -0.61 7.12
N GLU A 75 15.63 0.52 6.42
CA GLU A 75 15.54 1.86 7.01
C GLU A 75 14.10 2.37 6.90
N LEU A 76 13.60 2.99 7.97
CA LEU A 76 12.26 3.57 7.99
C LEU A 76 12.19 4.80 7.08
N PRO A 77 11.19 4.89 6.17
CA PRO A 77 10.99 6.09 5.38
C PRO A 77 10.68 7.28 6.27
N LYS A 78 11.10 8.47 5.84
CA LYS A 78 11.02 9.72 6.63
C LYS A 78 9.63 9.98 7.22
N ILE A 79 8.56 9.66 6.48
CA ILE A 79 7.16 9.90 6.88
C ILE A 79 6.78 9.13 8.16
N TYR A 80 7.46 8.02 8.47
CA TYR A 80 7.21 7.21 9.67
C TYR A 80 8.22 7.47 10.79
N GLN A 81 9.21 8.34 10.57
CA GLN A 81 10.18 8.73 11.60
C GLN A 81 9.54 9.69 12.60
N GLU A 82 10.18 9.82 13.77
CA GLU A 82 9.71 10.61 14.90
C GLU A 82 9.27 12.02 14.53
N GLY A 83 10.04 12.73 13.70
CA GLY A 83 9.72 14.10 13.30
C GLY A 83 8.33 14.24 12.65
N TRP A 84 7.96 13.30 11.76
CA TRP A 84 6.62 13.32 11.16
C TRP A 84 5.54 12.81 12.12
N ARG A 85 5.86 11.89 13.03
CA ARG A 85 4.93 11.45 14.09
C ARG A 85 4.52 12.62 15.00
N THR A 86 5.44 13.52 15.32
CA THR A 86 5.12 14.74 16.09
C THR A 86 4.17 15.66 15.31
N VAL A 87 4.36 15.80 13.99
CA VAL A 87 3.45 16.58 13.13
C VAL A 87 2.04 15.98 13.11
N PHE A 88 1.92 14.65 12.98
CA PHE A 88 0.63 13.97 13.03
C PHE A 88 -0.05 14.09 14.40
N SER A 89 0.74 14.08 15.48
CA SER A 89 0.25 14.28 16.85
C SER A 89 -0.30 15.69 17.07
N ALA A 90 0.31 16.70 16.44
CA ALA A 90 -0.13 18.10 16.55
C ALA A 90 -1.46 18.34 15.83
N ASP A 91 -1.54 18.03 14.53
CA ASP A 91 -2.81 17.99 13.80
C ASP A 91 -2.67 17.15 12.52
N ALA A 92 -3.31 15.98 12.51
CA ALA A 92 -3.34 15.10 11.36
C ALA A 92 -4.17 15.66 10.19
N ASN A 93 -5.11 16.59 10.41
CA ASN A 93 -6.03 17.10 9.39
C ASN A 93 -5.37 18.04 8.38
N VAL A 94 -4.33 18.77 8.78
CA VAL A 94 -3.58 19.69 7.91
C VAL A 94 -2.57 18.97 7.02
N VAL A 95 -2.38 17.67 7.20
CA VAL A 95 -1.50 16.86 6.38
C VAL A 95 -2.21 16.37 5.11
N ASP A 96 -1.49 16.39 4.00
CA ASP A 96 -1.88 15.77 2.73
C ASP A 96 -1.26 14.37 2.64
N LEU A 97 -2.06 13.36 3.01
CA LEU A 97 -1.60 11.97 3.02
C LEU A 97 -1.37 11.45 1.61
N HIS A 98 -2.15 11.92 0.63
CA HIS A 98 -2.02 11.48 -0.75
C HIS A 98 -0.66 11.85 -1.37
N LYS A 99 -0.15 13.04 -1.07
CA LYS A 99 1.19 13.47 -1.50
C LYS A 99 2.32 12.72 -0.82
N MET A 100 2.15 12.34 0.45
CA MET A 100 3.17 11.57 1.19
C MET A 100 3.20 10.11 0.74
N GLY A 101 2.05 9.58 0.34
CA GLY A 101 1.92 8.29 -0.29
C GLY A 101 0.46 7.88 -0.27
N PRO A 102 -0.13 7.46 -1.40
CA PRO A 102 -1.57 7.18 -1.49
C PRO A 102 -2.04 5.98 -0.64
N HIS A 103 -1.12 5.28 0.03
CA HIS A 103 -1.40 4.14 0.91
C HIS A 103 -0.63 4.25 2.23
N PHE A 104 -0.72 5.39 2.93
CA PHE A 104 -0.09 5.66 4.21
C PHE A 104 -0.40 4.58 5.27
N TYR A 105 -1.67 4.25 5.48
CA TYR A 105 -2.07 3.25 6.48
C TYR A 105 -1.65 1.83 6.05
N GLY A 106 -1.90 1.49 4.78
CA GLY A 106 -1.57 0.18 4.23
C GLY A 106 -0.06 -0.08 4.30
N PHE A 107 0.75 0.86 3.83
CA PHE A 107 2.21 0.74 3.85
C PHE A 107 2.77 0.74 5.28
N GLY A 108 2.26 1.61 6.16
CA GLY A 108 2.64 1.65 7.57
C GLY A 108 2.40 0.33 8.30
N SER A 109 1.27 -0.33 8.04
CA SER A 109 0.99 -1.67 8.57
C SER A 109 1.97 -2.73 8.02
N GLN A 110 2.35 -2.62 6.74
CA GLN A 110 3.35 -3.53 6.18
C GLN A 110 4.76 -3.31 6.78
N LEU A 111 5.11 -2.11 7.20
CA LEU A 111 6.39 -1.81 7.86
C LEU A 111 6.57 -2.53 9.20
N LEU A 112 5.48 -2.78 9.92
CA LEU A 112 5.52 -3.47 11.22
C LEU A 112 6.02 -4.92 11.14
N HIS A 113 6.10 -5.49 9.92
CA HIS A 113 6.69 -6.81 9.69
C HIS A 113 8.22 -6.81 9.78
N PHE A 114 8.86 -5.64 9.75
CA PHE A 114 10.28 -5.49 9.98
C PHE A 114 10.52 -5.26 11.47
N ASP A 115 11.41 -6.04 12.09
CA ASP A 115 11.78 -5.88 13.50
C ASP A 115 12.51 -4.54 13.70
N SER A 116 11.75 -3.51 14.12
CA SER A 116 12.22 -2.18 14.48
C SER A 116 11.78 -1.84 15.91
N PRO A 117 12.65 -1.21 16.72
CA PRO A 117 12.29 -0.80 18.07
C PRO A 117 11.12 0.22 18.08
N GLU A 118 10.95 0.99 17.01
CA GLU A 118 9.91 2.03 16.89
C GLU A 118 8.54 1.48 16.45
N ASN A 119 8.36 0.15 16.33
CA ASN A 119 7.11 -0.44 15.82
C ASN A 119 5.89 -0.10 16.69
N ALA A 120 6.06 -0.02 18.01
CA ALA A 120 4.99 0.37 18.92
C ALA A 120 4.53 1.82 18.64
N ASP A 121 5.48 2.74 18.50
CA ASP A 121 5.21 4.15 18.23
C ASP A 121 4.60 4.37 16.85
N ILE A 122 5.06 3.62 15.83
CA ILE A 122 4.48 3.67 14.48
C ILE A 122 3.02 3.19 14.52
N SER A 123 2.75 2.05 15.16
CA SER A 123 1.40 1.50 15.29
C SER A 123 0.47 2.49 15.99
N GLN A 124 0.93 3.08 17.10
CA GLN A 124 0.18 4.10 17.84
C GLN A 124 -0.05 5.36 17.00
N SER A 125 0.97 5.83 16.29
CA SER A 125 0.87 7.01 15.41
C SER A 125 -0.16 6.78 14.29
N LEU A 126 -0.16 5.61 13.65
CA LEU A 126 -1.14 5.25 12.62
C LEU A 126 -2.57 5.30 13.18
N LEU A 127 -2.78 4.69 14.35
CA LEU A 127 -4.08 4.65 15.00
C LEU A 127 -4.57 6.06 15.38
N GLN A 128 -3.73 6.86 16.04
CA GLN A 128 -4.09 8.21 16.47
C GLN A 128 -4.36 9.14 15.29
N THR A 129 -3.57 9.02 14.21
CA THR A 129 -3.79 9.78 12.98
C THR A 129 -5.16 9.48 12.38
N PHE A 130 -5.55 8.20 12.34
CA PHE A 130 -6.88 7.80 11.86
C PHE A 130 -8.01 8.35 12.74
N ILE A 131 -7.90 8.19 14.07
CA ILE A 131 -8.90 8.69 15.02
C ILE A 131 -9.07 10.21 14.89
N GLY A 132 -7.97 10.97 14.81
CA GLY A 132 -8.01 12.43 14.71
C GLY A 132 -8.64 12.95 13.40
N ARG A 133 -8.55 12.19 12.31
CA ARG A 133 -9.11 12.55 11.00
C ARG A 133 -10.53 12.01 10.78
N PHE A 134 -10.91 10.97 11.53
CA PHE A 134 -12.17 10.25 11.35
C PHE A 134 -13.40 11.16 11.38
N ARG A 135 -13.48 12.06 12.38
CA ARG A 135 -14.61 13.00 12.50
C ARG A 135 -14.77 13.87 11.26
N ARG A 136 -13.67 14.48 10.79
CA ARG A 136 -13.70 15.34 9.60
C ARG A 136 -14.16 14.58 8.36
N ILE A 137 -13.69 13.35 8.17
CA ILE A 137 -14.09 12.49 7.04
C ILE A 137 -15.58 12.17 7.13
N MET A 138 -16.06 11.74 8.30
CA MET A 138 -17.48 11.44 8.53
C MET A 138 -18.36 12.66 8.23
N ASP A 139 -18.10 13.78 8.93
CA ASP A 139 -18.88 15.02 8.82
C ASP A 139 -18.89 15.51 7.36
N SER A 140 -17.74 15.50 6.68
CA SER A 140 -17.67 15.95 5.28
C SER A 140 -18.37 15.00 4.32
N SER A 141 -18.31 13.69 4.55
CA SER A 141 -18.94 12.70 3.65
C SER A 141 -20.46 12.68 3.72
N GLN A 142 -21.02 13.05 4.89
CA GLN A 142 -22.47 13.00 5.13
C GLN A 142 -23.16 14.36 5.02
N ASN A 143 -22.41 15.47 4.98
CA ASN A 143 -22.98 16.81 4.84
C ASN A 143 -22.72 17.47 3.48
N ALA A 144 -21.86 16.90 2.63
CA ALA A 144 -21.54 17.44 1.30
C ALA A 144 -22.51 16.93 0.22
N TYR A 145 -23.79 17.32 0.27
CA TYR A 145 -24.77 16.98 -0.76
C TYR A 145 -24.66 17.93 -1.96
N ASN A 146 -24.32 17.41 -3.14
CA ASN A 146 -24.06 18.18 -4.37
C ASN A 146 -22.96 19.25 -4.28
N GLU A 147 -22.09 19.17 -3.27
CA GLU A 147 -20.95 20.07 -3.12
C GLU A 147 -19.70 19.52 -3.83
N ASP A 148 -18.80 20.43 -4.23
CA ASP A 148 -17.50 20.04 -4.77
C ASP A 148 -16.59 19.51 -3.64
N THR A 149 -16.49 18.19 -3.56
CA THR A 149 -15.66 17.47 -2.57
C THR A 149 -14.24 17.20 -3.07
N SER A 150 -13.89 17.63 -4.28
CA SER A 150 -12.62 17.30 -4.94
C SER A 150 -11.39 17.72 -4.12
N ALA A 151 -11.41 18.93 -3.55
CA ALA A 151 -10.31 19.49 -2.77
C ALA A 151 -10.06 18.71 -1.47
N LEU A 152 -11.12 18.21 -0.83
CA LEU A 152 -11.01 17.38 0.36
C LEU A 152 -10.45 15.99 0.00
N VAL A 153 -11.10 15.33 -0.98
CA VAL A 153 -10.77 13.98 -1.42
C VAL A 153 -9.33 13.90 -1.94
N ALA A 154 -8.83 14.96 -2.60
CA ALA A 154 -7.46 15.04 -3.10
C ALA A 154 -6.38 14.76 -2.03
N ARG A 155 -6.67 15.05 -0.76
CA ARG A 155 -5.72 14.95 0.36
C ARG A 155 -5.84 13.65 1.17
N LEU A 156 -6.84 12.83 0.84
CA LEU A 156 -7.15 11.60 1.55
C LEU A 156 -6.29 10.42 1.05
N ASP A 157 -5.95 9.54 1.98
CA ASP A 157 -5.39 8.21 1.69
C ASP A 157 -6.42 7.31 0.97
N GLU A 158 -5.99 6.26 0.26
CA GLU A 158 -6.90 5.34 -0.42
C GLU A 158 -7.91 4.66 0.55
N MET A 159 -7.48 4.31 1.76
CA MET A 159 -8.39 3.76 2.78
C MET A 159 -9.44 4.81 3.22
N GLU A 160 -9.02 6.06 3.39
CA GLU A 160 -9.91 7.17 3.75
C GLU A 160 -10.88 7.52 2.62
N ARG A 161 -10.42 7.46 1.37
CA ARG A 161 -11.24 7.66 0.17
C ARG A 161 -12.34 6.61 0.08
N GLY A 162 -12.03 5.35 0.35
CA GLY A 162 -13.03 4.27 0.41
C GLY A 162 -14.10 4.52 1.48
N LEU A 163 -13.70 4.98 2.67
CA LEU A 163 -14.62 5.35 3.74
C LEU A 163 -15.50 6.55 3.35
N PHE A 164 -14.89 7.59 2.76
CA PHE A 164 -15.59 8.79 2.30
C PHE A 164 -16.62 8.46 1.21
N GLN A 165 -16.25 7.63 0.23
CA GLN A 165 -17.17 7.15 -0.82
C GLN A 165 -18.35 6.36 -0.24
N THR A 166 -18.11 5.56 0.82
CA THR A 166 -19.15 4.80 1.50
C THR A 166 -20.14 5.74 2.20
N GLY A 167 -19.63 6.77 2.90
CA GLY A 167 -20.46 7.81 3.52
C GLY A 167 -21.31 8.57 2.49
N GLN A 168 -20.69 9.01 1.40
CA GLN A 168 -21.39 9.70 0.31
C GLN A 168 -22.43 8.82 -0.38
N LYS A 169 -22.14 7.53 -0.58
CA LYS A 169 -23.11 6.59 -1.12
C LYS A 169 -24.34 6.50 -0.21
N GLY A 170 -24.14 6.35 1.11
CA GLY A 170 -25.24 6.30 2.07
C GLY A 170 -26.10 7.57 2.08
N LEU A 171 -25.48 8.76 2.01
CA LEU A 171 -26.19 10.03 1.89
C LEU A 171 -27.03 10.10 0.61
N ASN A 172 -26.43 9.76 -0.53
CA ASN A 172 -27.11 9.80 -1.83
C ASN A 172 -28.26 8.79 -1.90
N ASP A 173 -28.07 7.58 -1.39
CA ASP A 173 -29.11 6.54 -1.35
C ASP A 173 -30.30 7.00 -0.48
N PHE A 174 -30.03 7.58 0.69
CA PHE A 174 -31.07 8.14 1.56
C PHE A 174 -31.82 9.29 0.90
N GLN A 175 -31.11 10.23 0.27
CA GLN A 175 -31.71 11.37 -0.43
C GLN A 175 -32.56 10.93 -1.65
N CYS A 176 -32.11 9.92 -2.40
CA CYS A 176 -32.88 9.33 -3.49
C CYS A 176 -34.17 8.67 -2.96
N TRP A 177 -34.10 8.00 -1.81
CA TRP A 177 -35.25 7.39 -1.16
C TRP A 177 -36.25 8.44 -0.66
N GLU A 178 -35.77 9.48 0.03
CA GLU A 178 -36.59 10.57 0.57
C GLU A 178 -37.39 11.28 -0.55
N LYS A 179 -36.80 11.41 -1.74
CA LYS A 179 -37.43 12.00 -2.94
C LYS A 179 -38.33 11.02 -3.71
N GLY A 180 -38.48 9.78 -3.25
CA GLY A 180 -39.24 8.73 -3.93
C GLY A 180 -38.59 8.17 -5.21
N GLN A 181 -37.38 8.61 -5.57
CA GLN A 181 -36.66 8.18 -6.77
C GLN A 181 -36.19 6.71 -6.67
N ALA A 182 -36.03 6.20 -5.45
CA ALA A 182 -35.68 4.79 -5.20
C ALA A 182 -36.79 3.79 -5.57
N SER A 183 -38.01 4.26 -5.87
CA SER A 183 -39.12 3.39 -6.31
C SER A 183 -38.99 2.92 -7.77
N GLN A 184 -38.19 3.63 -8.58
CA GLN A 184 -38.02 3.33 -10.00
C GLN A 184 -36.94 2.26 -10.21
N ILE A 185 -37.34 1.09 -10.71
CA ILE A 185 -36.39 0.01 -11.07
C ILE A 185 -35.60 0.44 -12.31
N THR A 186 -34.30 0.69 -12.13
CA THR A 186 -33.36 0.99 -13.21
C THR A 186 -32.51 -0.23 -13.55
N ALA A 187 -32.18 -0.40 -14.83
CA ALA A 187 -31.29 -1.48 -15.27
C ALA A 187 -29.89 -1.27 -14.69
N SER A 188 -29.32 -2.31 -14.09
CA SER A 188 -27.98 -2.23 -13.49
C SER A 188 -26.90 -1.90 -14.52
N ASN A 189 -25.82 -1.24 -14.08
CA ASN A 189 -24.68 -0.92 -14.93
C ASN A 189 -24.09 -2.16 -15.62
N LEU A 190 -24.19 -3.34 -15.00
CA LEU A 190 -23.79 -4.60 -15.62
C LEU A 190 -24.61 -4.89 -16.89
N VAL A 191 -25.93 -4.77 -16.82
CA VAL A 191 -26.84 -4.98 -17.97
C VAL A 191 -26.63 -3.95 -19.07
N GLN A 192 -26.39 -2.68 -18.71
CA GLN A 192 -26.06 -1.63 -19.68
C GLN A 192 -24.74 -1.91 -20.41
N ASN A 193 -23.74 -2.43 -19.71
CA ASN A 193 -22.43 -2.76 -20.29
C ASN A 193 -22.46 -4.03 -21.17
N TYR A 194 -23.33 -5.00 -20.89
CA TYR A 194 -23.49 -6.20 -21.74
C TYR A 194 -24.01 -5.85 -23.15
N LYS A 195 -24.89 -4.86 -23.30
CA LYS A 195 -25.39 -4.42 -24.61
C LYS A 195 -24.28 -3.91 -25.53
N LYS A 196 -23.20 -3.33 -24.97
CA LYS A 196 -22.07 -2.81 -25.75
C LYS A 196 -21.16 -3.88 -26.36
N ARG A 197 -21.28 -5.16 -25.97
CA ARG A 197 -20.42 -6.26 -26.46
C ARG A 197 -21.08 -7.19 -27.48
N LYS A 198 -22.27 -6.84 -28.00
CA LYS A 198 -23.07 -7.71 -28.88
C LYS A 198 -23.47 -7.08 -30.23
N PHE A 199 -22.66 -6.18 -30.79
CA PHE A 199 -22.97 -5.61 -32.11
C PHE A 199 -21.72 -5.42 -32.99
N THR A 200 -21.03 -6.51 -33.32
CA THR A 200 -20.04 -6.57 -34.41
C THR A 200 -19.93 -8.01 -34.92
N ASP A 201 -21.03 -8.58 -35.41
CA ASP A 201 -21.01 -9.80 -36.25
C ASP A 201 -22.41 -9.92 -36.88
N MET A 202 -22.63 -9.18 -37.98
CA MET A 202 -23.68 -9.42 -38.98
C MET A 202 -23.64 -8.29 -40.02
N GLU A 203 -22.62 -8.27 -40.88
CA GLU A 203 -22.74 -7.76 -42.26
C GLU A 203 -21.81 -8.62 -43.15
N ASP A 204 -22.47 -9.50 -43.92
CA ASP A 204 -22.14 -10.27 -45.14
C ASP A 204 -20.74 -10.83 -45.41
#